data_AF-A0A968R927-F1
#
_entry.id   AF-A0A968R927-F1
#
_cell.length_a   1.000
_cell.length_b   1.000
_cell.length_c   1.000
_cell.angle_alpha   90.00
_cell.angle_beta   90.00
_cell.angle_gamma   90.00
#
_symmetry.space_group_name_H-M   'P 1'
#
loop_
_entity.id
_entity.type
_entity.pdbx_description
1 polymer ?
#
loop_
_entity_poly.entity_id
_entity_poly.type
_entity_poly.pdbx_seq_one_letter_code
_entity_poly.pdbx_strand_id
1 'polypeptide(L)' 'MVSSELISTLRELSRSDKFYIMQLLLSELAQQETDLIKPDRAYPVWSSYDAVEAADTMLKVLQAAKVQDHE' A
#
# COMPACT_ATOMS: atom_id res chain seq x y z
N MET A 1 -22.18 9.56 2.39
CA MET A 1 -21.74 8.35 3.13
C MET A 1 -21.94 7.14 2.22
N VAL A 2 -21.05 6.15 2.27
CA VAL A 2 -21.18 4.90 1.46
C VAL A 2 -22.35 4.07 1.98
N SER A 3 -23.18 3.51 1.10
CA SER A 3 -24.35 2.72 1.53
C SER A 3 -23.93 1.41 2.21
N SER A 4 -24.71 0.98 3.21
CA SER A 4 -24.46 -0.28 3.91
C SER A 4 -24.59 -1.50 3.00
N GLU A 5 -25.50 -1.44 2.02
CA GLU A 5 -25.68 -2.47 1.00
C GLU A 5 -24.42 -2.63 0.15
N LEU A 6 -23.84 -1.52 -0.33
CA LEU A 6 -22.60 -1.56 -1.11
C LEU A 6 -21.43 -2.15 -0.30
N ILE A 7 -21.35 -1.80 0.99
CA ILE A 7 -20.31 -2.37 1.88
C ILE A 7 -20.50 -3.89 2.03
N SER A 8 -21.74 -4.36 2.15
CA SER A 8 -22.03 -5.80 2.21
C SER A 8 -21.59 -6.50 0.92
N THR A 9 -21.99 -5.97 -0.23
CA THR A 9 -21.64 -6.52 -1.54
C THR A 9 -20.12 -6.58 -1.74
N LEU A 10 -19.39 -5.52 -1.39
CA LEU A 10 -17.93 -5.48 -1.50
C LEU A 10 -17.25 -6.50 -0.57
N ARG A 11 -17.84 -6.84 0.57
CA ARG A 11 -17.30 -7.84 1.51
C ARG A 11 -17.43 -9.26 1.00
N GLU A 12 -18.46 -9.56 0.22
CA GLU A 12 -18.71 -10.89 -0.36
C GLU A 12 -17.80 -11.24 -1.53
N LEU A 13 -17.18 -10.23 -2.16
CA LEU A 13 -16.26 -10.43 -3.27
C LEU A 13 -15.05 -11.30 -2.93
N SER A 14 -14.58 -12.04 -3.93
CA SER A 14 -13.32 -12.78 -3.84
C SER A 14 -12.14 -11.82 -3.64
N ARG A 15 -11.00 -12.34 -3.17
CA ARG A 15 -9.78 -11.53 -2.99
C ARG A 15 -9.37 -10.86 -4.31
N SER A 16 -9.41 -11.59 -5.43
CA SER A 16 -9.05 -11.06 -6.75
C SER A 16 -9.99 -9.93 -7.19
N ASP A 17 -11.29 -10.09 -6.99
CA ASP A 17 -12.26 -9.07 -7.43
C ASP A 17 -12.16 -7.81 -6.59
N LYS A 18 -11.90 -7.94 -5.28
CA LYS A 18 -11.59 -6.80 -4.41
C LYS A 18 -10.38 -6.02 -4.91
N PHE A 19 -9.30 -6.72 -5.24
CA PHE A 19 -8.10 -6.08 -5.79
C PHE A 19 -8.37 -5.39 -7.12
N TYR A 20 -9.15 -6.01 -8.00
CA TYR A 20 -9.51 -5.42 -9.29
C TYR A 20 -10.32 -4.12 -9.11
N ILE A 21 -11.33 -4.12 -8.25
CA ILE A 21 -12.11 -2.91 -7.95
C ILE A 21 -11.23 -1.83 -7.34
N MET A 22 -10.34 -2.17 -6.41
CA MET A 22 -9.40 -1.20 -5.85
C MET A 22 -8.52 -0.58 -6.93
N GLN A 23 -7.98 -1.38 -7.86
CA GLN A 23 -7.16 -0.88 -8.95
C GLN A 23 -7.93 0.07 -9.87
N LEU A 24 -9.18 -0.27 -10.20
CA LEU A 24 -10.05 0.59 -10.99
C LEU A 24 -10.26 1.94 -10.29
N LEU A 25 -10.73 1.91 -9.03
CA LEU A 25 -11.02 3.12 -8.26
C LEU A 25 -9.78 4.00 -8.02
N LEU A 26 -8.63 3.37 -7.73
CA LEU A 26 -7.36 4.10 -7.57
C LEU A 26 -6.91 4.75 -8.88
N SER A 27 -7.11 4.09 -10.02
CA SER A 27 -6.77 4.65 -11.32
C SER A 27 -7.67 5.83 -11.68
N GLU A 28 -8.97 5.72 -11.43
CA GLU A 28 -9.93 6.82 -11.61
C GLU A 28 -9.58 8.01 -10.72
N LEU A 29 -9.27 7.76 -9.45
CA LEU A 29 -8.87 8.80 -8.52
C LEU A 29 -7.60 9.51 -8.98
N ALA A 30 -6.56 8.76 -9.36
CA ALA A 30 -5.31 9.32 -9.89
C ALA A 30 -5.53 10.17 -11.15
N GLN A 31 -6.50 9.81 -11.99
CA GLN A 31 -6.84 10.58 -13.19
C GLN A 31 -7.64 11.86 -12.88
N GLN A 32 -8.44 11.87 -11.81
CA GLN A 32 -9.10 13.07 -11.30
C GLN A 32 -8.13 14.01 -10.57
N GLU A 33 -7.05 13.43 -10.05
CA GLU A 33 -6.01 14.06 -9.24
C GLU A 33 -4.82 14.58 -10.05
N THR A 34 -5.06 15.01 -11.31
CA THR A 34 -4.03 15.53 -12.23
C THR A 34 -3.24 16.73 -11.72
N ASP A 35 -3.74 17.42 -10.69
CA ASP A 35 -3.10 18.59 -10.05
C ASP A 35 -2.50 18.31 -8.65
N LEU A 36 -2.30 17.04 -8.26
CA LEU A 36 -1.70 16.71 -6.95
C LEU A 36 -0.28 17.24 -6.79
N ILE A 37 0.51 17.21 -7.86
CA ILE A 37 1.87 17.75 -7.91
C ILE A 37 1.77 19.17 -8.43
N LYS A 38 1.68 20.13 -7.50
CA LYS A 38 1.69 21.55 -7.84
C LYS A 38 3.09 21.95 -8.27
N PRO A 39 3.23 22.74 -9.36
CA PRO A 39 4.50 23.38 -9.65
C PRO A 39 4.95 24.20 -8.43
N ASP A 40 6.26 24.29 -8.22
CA ASP A 40 6.90 25.02 -7.13
C ASP A 40 6.66 24.48 -5.70
N ARG A 41 6.19 23.22 -5.56
CA ARG A 41 6.21 22.50 -4.29
C ARG A 41 7.29 21.42 -4.24
N ALA A 42 8.05 21.39 -3.15
CA ALA A 42 8.88 20.25 -2.80
C ALA A 42 8.01 19.18 -2.12
N TYR A 43 7.90 18.02 -2.77
CA TYR A 43 7.31 16.82 -2.16
C TYR A 43 8.45 15.98 -1.56
N PRO A 44 8.28 15.44 -0.33
CA PRO A 44 9.29 14.54 0.21
C PRO A 44 9.43 13.37 -0.76
N VAL A 45 10.67 13.09 -1.17
CA VAL A 45 10.95 11.88 -1.95
C VAL A 45 10.70 10.71 -1.01
N TRP A 46 9.59 10.00 -1.18
CA TRP A 46 9.45 8.65 -0.62
C TRP A 46 10.33 7.71 -1.43
N SER A 47 11.64 7.85 -1.23
CA SER A 47 12.62 6.90 -1.72
C SER A 47 12.70 5.77 -0.71
N SER A 48 12.71 4.53 -1.19
CA SER A 48 13.07 3.37 -0.39
C SER A 48 14.48 3.50 0.24
N TYR A 49 15.28 4.47 -0.19
CA TYR A 49 16.54 4.86 0.44
C TYR A 49 16.37 5.38 1.88
N ASP A 50 15.27 6.09 2.16
CA ASP A 50 14.96 6.60 3.52
C ASP A 50 14.14 5.60 4.35
N ALA A 51 13.83 4.41 3.81
CA ALA A 51 13.15 3.33 4.51
C ALA A 51 14.11 2.51 5.40
N VAL A 52 14.98 3.20 6.13
CA VAL A 52 15.99 2.62 7.03
C VAL A 52 15.34 1.69 8.04
N GLU A 53 14.14 2.05 8.53
CA GLU A 53 13.36 1.25 9.48
C GLU A 53 12.89 -0.10 8.88
N ALA A 54 12.51 -0.11 7.59
CA ALA A 54 12.12 -1.33 6.90
C ALA A 54 13.32 -2.27 6.69
N ALA A 55 14.48 -1.71 6.31
CA ALA A 55 15.72 -2.48 6.16
C ALA A 55 16.20 -3.07 7.49
N ASP A 56 16.15 -2.29 8.58
CA ASP A 56 16.48 -2.75 9.94
C ASP A 56 15.54 -3.87 10.40
N THR A 57 14.24 -3.73 10.12
CA THR A 57 13.24 -4.76 10.44
C THR A 57 13.53 -6.06 9.70
N MET A 58 13.84 -6.00 8.39
CA MET A 58 14.21 -7.18 7.61
C MET A 58 15.48 -7.85 8.13
N LEU A 59 16.50 -7.07 8.52
CA LEU A 59 17.73 -7.61 9.11
C LEU A 59 17.48 -8.36 10.42
N LYS A 60 16.64 -7.81 11.31
CA LYS A 60 16.25 -8.46 12.57
C LYS A 60 15.52 -9.79 12.33
N VAL A 61 14.61 -9.82 11.36
CA VAL A 61 13.90 -11.06 10.98
C VAL A 61 14.87 -12.12 10.47
N LEU A 62 15.82 -11.74 9.61
CA LEU A 62 16.84 -12.66 9.09
C LEU A 62 17.76 -13.20 10.19
N GLN A 63 18.12 -12.37 11.17
CA GLN A 63 18.92 -12.82 12.32
C GLN A 63 18.14 -13.78 13.21
N ALA A 64 16.87 -13.49 13.50
CA ALA A 64 16.01 -14.38 14.27
C ALA A 64 15.84 -15.74 13.58
N ALA A 65 15.67 -15.76 12.26
CA ALA A 65 15.58 -17.00 11.48
C ALA A 65 16.89 -17.83 11.53
N LYS A 66 18.06 -17.18 11.42
CA LYS A 66 19.35 -17.87 11.55
C LYS A 66 19.59 -18.50 12.91
N VAL A 67 19.07 -17.90 13.98
CA VAL A 67 19.17 -18.45 15.33
C VAL A 67 18.28 -19.69 15.49
N GLN A 68 17.13 -19.74 14.81
CA GLN A 68 16.24 -20.91 14.81
C GLN A 68 16.79 -22.10 13.99
N ASP A 69 17.57 -21.86 12.94
CA ASP A 69 18.18 -22.95 12.14
C ASP A 69 19.40 -23.62 12.82
N HIS A 70 19.86 -23.12 13.98
CA HIS A 70 21.01 -23.63 14.72
C HIS A 70 20.66 -24.30 16.08
N GLU A 71 19.38 -24.55 16.35
CA GLU A 71 18.89 -25.51 17.37
C GLU A 71 18.31 -26.77 16.72
#